data_AF-A0A381VD43-F1
#
_entry.id   AF-A0A381VD43-F1
#
_cell.length_a   1.000
_cell.length_b   1.000
_cell.length_c   1.000
_cell.angle_alpha   90.00
_cell.angle_beta   90.00
_cell.angle_gamma   90.00
#
_symmetry.space_group_name_H-M   'P 1'
#
loop_
_entity.id
_entity.type
_entity.pdbx_description
1 polymer ?
#
loop_
_entity_poly.entity_id
_entity_poly.type
_entity_poly.pdbx_seq_one_letter_code
_entity_poly.pdbx_strand_id
1 'polypeptide(L)'
;MNNSPYQGFSERLIDAMIESGYSARAGSWSRFPVEIEPLRREAGAKSLTTARKYLEGSAFPRRYRLELIADWLRVNIEWLANGNGPRYAGTAAYTGPDLPEEALALAKAWAALPRYYREPIRSWVIMASIHDNLPDEAKQLPPSAELMERRKRPRLPDA
;
A
#
# COMPACT_ATOMS: atom_id res chain seq x y z
N MET A 1 -13.02 -29.79 12.23
CA MET A 1 -12.64 -28.49 11.64
C MET A 1 -13.39 -28.36 10.32
N ASN A 2 -14.40 -27.51 10.23
CA ASN A 2 -15.11 -27.30 8.97
C ASN A 2 -14.18 -26.52 8.05
N ASN A 3 -13.47 -27.22 7.16
CA ASN A 3 -12.73 -26.54 6.09
C ASN A 3 -13.75 -25.81 5.22
N SER A 4 -13.67 -24.48 5.25
CA SER A 4 -14.50 -23.63 4.39
C SER A 4 -14.13 -23.95 2.93
N PRO A 5 -15.08 -23.99 1.99
CA PRO A 5 -14.82 -24.42 0.60
C PRO A 5 -13.73 -23.60 -0.09
N TYR A 6 -13.49 -22.36 0.33
CA TYR A 6 -12.48 -21.47 -0.23
C TYR A 6 -11.39 -21.09 0.79
N GLN A 7 -11.09 -21.97 1.74
CA GLN A 7 -10.11 -21.70 2.78
C GLN A 7 -8.72 -21.34 2.23
N GLY A 8 -8.21 -22.09 1.24
CA GLY A 8 -6.92 -21.76 0.63
C GLY A 8 -6.89 -20.38 -0.05
N PHE A 9 -8.01 -19.93 -0.63
CA PHE A 9 -8.12 -18.56 -1.14
C PHE A 9 -8.10 -17.54 0.00
N SER A 10 -8.84 -17.79 1.09
CA SER A 10 -8.87 -16.87 2.23
C SER A 10 -7.51 -16.70 2.90
N GLU A 11 -6.74 -17.78 3.03
CA GLU A 11 -5.39 -17.77 3.60
C GLU A 11 -4.46 -16.91 2.74
N ARG A 12 -4.42 -17.13 1.42
CA ARG A 12 -3.62 -16.31 0.49
C ARG A 12 -4.04 -14.85 0.46
N LEU A 13 -5.34 -14.59 0.55
CA LEU A 13 -5.87 -13.23 0.61
C LEU A 13 -5.40 -12.52 1.88
N ILE A 14 -5.54 -13.17 3.04
CA ILE A 14 -5.08 -12.65 4.33
C ILE A 14 -3.58 -12.37 4.28
N ASP A 15 -2.78 -13.32 3.80
CA ASP A 15 -1.33 -13.17 3.70
C ASP A 15 -0.93 -11.99 2.80
N ALA A 16 -1.58 -11.84 1.65
CA ALA A 16 -1.35 -10.72 0.73
C ALA A 16 -1.75 -9.37 1.34
N MET A 17 -2.83 -9.34 2.11
CA MET A 17 -3.26 -8.14 2.82
C MET A 17 -2.31 -7.76 3.96
N ILE A 18 -1.80 -8.73 4.74
CA ILE A 18 -0.82 -8.48 5.81
C ILE A 18 0.44 -7.87 5.23
N GLU A 19 0.98 -8.47 4.17
CA GLU A 19 2.21 -8.00 3.54
C GLU A 19 2.05 -6.61 2.91
N SER A 20 0.86 -6.32 2.37
CA SER A 20 0.51 -5.00 1.86
C SER A 20 0.26 -3.96 2.97
N GLY A 21 0.36 -4.35 4.25
CA GLY A 21 0.24 -3.46 5.40
C GLY A 21 -1.19 -3.24 5.92
N TYR A 22 -2.13 -4.11 5.55
CA TYR A 22 -3.54 -4.07 5.99
C TYR A 22 -3.82 -4.96 7.21
N SER A 23 -2.80 -5.25 8.02
CA SER A 23 -2.95 -5.98 9.29
C SER A 23 -3.92 -5.26 10.23
N ALA A 24 -4.67 -6.03 11.01
CA ALA A 24 -5.56 -5.50 12.04
C ALA A 24 -4.76 -4.68 13.06
N ARG A 25 -5.35 -3.56 13.51
CA ARG A 25 -4.71 -2.72 14.55
C ARG A 25 -4.59 -3.49 15.86
N ALA A 26 -3.57 -3.17 16.64
CA ALA A 26 -3.43 -3.67 18.00
C ALA A 26 -4.69 -3.31 18.83
N GLY A 27 -5.29 -4.31 19.48
CA GLY A 27 -6.55 -4.14 20.22
C GLY A 27 -7.82 -4.15 19.36
N SER A 28 -7.72 -4.46 18.05
CA SER A 28 -8.88 -4.70 17.20
C SER A 28 -9.66 -5.93 17.68
N TRP A 29 -10.98 -5.79 17.78
CA TRP A 29 -11.92 -6.88 18.11
C TRP A 29 -12.29 -7.71 16.87
N SER A 30 -11.66 -7.45 15.72
CA SER A 30 -11.84 -8.24 14.51
C SER A 30 -11.34 -9.66 14.75
N ARG A 31 -12.12 -10.66 14.30
CA ARG A 31 -11.69 -12.07 14.30
C ARG A 31 -10.64 -12.35 13.24
N PHE A 32 -10.41 -11.43 12.29
CA PHE A 32 -9.41 -11.58 11.24
C PHE A 32 -8.14 -10.82 11.60
N PRO A 33 -6.97 -11.33 11.20
CA PRO A 33 -5.68 -10.65 11.40
C PRO A 33 -5.51 -9.43 10.48
N VAL A 34 -6.51 -9.04 9.70
CA VAL A 34 -6.51 -7.92 8.75
C VAL A 34 -7.72 -7.01 8.93
N GLU A 35 -7.61 -5.75 8.50
CA GLU A 35 -8.73 -4.84 8.40
C GLU A 35 -9.68 -5.26 7.27
N ILE A 36 -10.99 -5.31 7.53
CA ILE A 36 -12.00 -5.72 6.54
C ILE A 36 -12.37 -4.57 5.58
N GLU A 37 -12.34 -3.32 6.07
CA GLU A 37 -12.77 -2.14 5.32
C GLU A 37 -11.98 -1.90 4.01
N PRO A 38 -10.64 -2.10 3.95
CA PRO A 38 -9.89 -1.95 2.70
C PRO A 38 -10.39 -2.82 1.55
N LEU A 39 -10.88 -4.04 1.81
CA LEU A 39 -11.46 -4.90 0.77
C LEU A 39 -12.72 -4.29 0.14
N ARG A 40 -13.48 -3.50 0.90
CA ARG A 40 -14.64 -2.77 0.39
C ARG A 40 -14.19 -1.53 -0.37
N ARG A 41 -13.34 -0.72 0.26
CA ARG A 41 -12.94 0.60 -0.22
C ARG A 41 -12.06 0.54 -1.47
N GLU A 42 -11.04 -0.32 -1.45
CA GLU A 42 -10.00 -0.36 -2.48
C GLU A 42 -10.29 -1.43 -3.53
N ALA A 43 -10.80 -2.60 -3.12
CA ALA A 43 -11.07 -3.72 -4.02
C ALA A 43 -12.55 -3.89 -4.44
N GLY A 44 -13.41 -2.94 -4.07
CA GLY A 44 -14.79 -2.89 -4.56
C GLY A 44 -15.67 -4.08 -4.13
N ALA A 45 -15.42 -4.67 -2.95
CA ALA A 45 -16.36 -5.64 -2.38
C ALA A 45 -17.73 -4.97 -2.17
N LYS A 46 -18.82 -5.66 -2.53
CA LYS A 46 -20.18 -5.10 -2.52
C LYS A 46 -20.61 -4.56 -1.14
N SER A 47 -20.13 -5.19 -0.07
CA SER A 47 -20.44 -4.83 1.31
C SER A 47 -19.39 -5.38 2.26
N LEU A 48 -19.36 -4.87 3.50
CA LEU A 48 -18.51 -5.40 4.57
C LEU A 48 -18.79 -6.89 4.87
N THR A 49 -20.05 -7.31 4.78
CA THR A 49 -20.43 -8.73 4.93
C THR A 49 -19.83 -9.59 3.82
N THR A 50 -19.78 -9.07 2.59
CA THR A 50 -19.18 -9.79 1.46
C THR A 50 -17.67 -9.90 1.62
N ALA A 51 -17.00 -8.81 2.00
CA ALA A 51 -15.57 -8.81 2.31
C ALA A 51 -15.24 -9.80 3.44
N ARG A 52 -16.06 -9.81 4.51
CA ARG A 52 -15.95 -10.79 5.59
C ARG A 52 -16.06 -12.23 5.08
N LYS A 53 -17.04 -12.54 4.24
CA LYS A 53 -17.18 -13.90 3.68
C LYS A 53 -15.97 -14.36 2.86
N TYR A 54 -15.27 -13.42 2.19
CA TYR A 54 -14.02 -13.73 1.50
C TYR A 54 -12.90 -14.10 2.48
N LEU A 55 -12.77 -13.34 3.58
CA LEU A 55 -11.78 -13.62 4.63
C LEU A 55 -12.10 -14.89 5.44
N GLU A 56 -13.37 -15.29 5.52
CA GLU A 56 -13.81 -16.56 6.14
C GLU A 56 -13.66 -17.77 5.21
N GLY A 57 -13.32 -17.54 3.93
CA GLY A 57 -13.33 -18.58 2.89
C GLY A 57 -14.72 -19.14 2.59
N SER A 58 -15.79 -18.48 3.08
CA SER A 58 -17.18 -18.93 2.90
C SER A 58 -17.79 -18.46 1.58
N ALA A 59 -17.14 -17.52 0.90
CA ALA A 59 -17.48 -17.11 -0.45
C ALA A 59 -16.22 -16.88 -1.30
N PHE A 60 -16.39 -17.02 -2.61
CA PHE A 60 -15.36 -16.71 -3.60
C PHE A 60 -15.79 -15.51 -4.46
N PRO A 61 -14.90 -14.55 -4.75
CA PRO A 61 -15.20 -13.43 -5.63
C PRO A 61 -15.41 -13.88 -7.08
N ARG A 62 -16.29 -13.21 -7.82
CA ARG A 62 -16.39 -13.40 -9.28
C ARG A 62 -15.11 -12.90 -9.96
N ARG A 63 -14.81 -13.41 -11.16
CA ARG A 63 -13.59 -13.11 -11.94
C ARG A 63 -13.22 -11.62 -11.96
N TYR A 64 -14.13 -10.74 -12.39
CA TYR A 64 -13.89 -9.29 -12.39
C TYR A 64 -13.45 -8.73 -11.02
N ARG A 65 -14.06 -9.19 -9.93
CA ARG A 65 -13.69 -8.74 -8.59
C ARG A 65 -12.37 -9.34 -8.12
N LEU A 66 -12.10 -10.58 -8.51
CA LEU A 66 -10.82 -11.21 -8.24
C LEU A 66 -9.67 -10.48 -8.93
N GLU A 67 -9.88 -10.02 -10.17
CA GLU A 67 -8.94 -9.15 -10.92
C GLU A 67 -8.67 -7.85 -10.16
N LEU A 68 -9.71 -7.16 -9.66
CA LEU A 68 -9.55 -5.95 -8.86
C LEU A 68 -8.80 -6.18 -7.54
N ILE A 69 -9.09 -7.29 -6.84
CA ILE A 69 -8.39 -7.64 -5.60
C ILE A 69 -6.91 -7.93 -5.90
N ALA A 70 -6.63 -8.67 -6.97
CA ALA A 70 -5.27 -9.02 -7.38
C ALA A 70 -4.45 -7.78 -7.76
N ASP A 71 -5.05 -6.87 -8.54
CA ASP A 71 -4.43 -5.60 -8.94
C ASP A 71 -4.14 -4.70 -7.72
N TRP A 72 -5.13 -4.54 -6.83
CA TRP A 72 -4.98 -3.79 -5.59
C TRP A 72 -3.83 -4.31 -4.71
N LEU A 73 -3.71 -5.62 -4.57
CA LEU A 73 -2.66 -6.27 -3.77
C LEU A 73 -1.36 -6.49 -4.55
N ARG A 74 -1.31 -6.10 -5.83
CA ARG A 74 -0.17 -6.31 -6.74
C ARG A 74 0.29 -7.78 -6.80
N VAL A 75 -0.65 -8.71 -6.74
CA VAL A 75 -0.41 -10.16 -6.83
C VAL A 75 -0.92 -10.72 -8.14
N ASN A 76 -0.39 -11.87 -8.53
CA ASN A 76 -0.88 -12.63 -9.66
C ASN A 76 -2.29 -13.19 -9.35
N ILE A 77 -3.19 -13.08 -10.32
CA ILE A 77 -4.58 -13.52 -10.17
C ILE A 77 -4.71 -15.04 -9.98
N GLU A 78 -3.96 -15.84 -10.74
CA GLU A 78 -3.99 -17.30 -10.64
C GLU A 78 -3.43 -17.73 -9.29
N TRP A 79 -2.32 -17.14 -8.86
CA TRP A 79 -1.78 -17.39 -7.53
C TRP A 79 -2.81 -17.06 -6.44
N LEU A 80 -3.48 -15.91 -6.52
CA LEU A 80 -4.50 -15.56 -5.55
C LEU A 80 -5.66 -16.57 -5.57
N ALA A 81 -6.15 -16.92 -6.76
CA ALA A 81 -7.28 -17.82 -6.96
C ALA A 81 -7.05 -19.22 -6.40
N ASN A 82 -5.97 -19.87 -6.84
CA ASN A 82 -5.74 -21.30 -6.66
C ASN A 82 -4.33 -21.64 -6.14
N GLY A 83 -3.44 -20.66 -6.03
CA GLY A 83 -2.05 -20.86 -5.60
C GLY A 83 -1.10 -21.22 -6.74
N ASN A 84 -1.55 -21.19 -7.99
CA ASN A 84 -0.73 -21.53 -9.14
C ASN A 84 0.13 -20.35 -9.60
N GLY A 85 1.40 -20.63 -9.91
CA GLY A 85 2.32 -19.64 -10.44
C GLY A 85 2.93 -18.71 -9.36
N PRO A 86 3.75 -17.73 -9.79
CA PRO A 86 4.41 -16.82 -8.89
C PRO A 86 3.41 -15.87 -8.22
N ARG A 87 3.67 -15.53 -6.96
CA ARG A 87 2.80 -14.64 -6.17
C ARG A 87 2.64 -13.25 -6.76
N TYR A 88 3.69 -12.67 -7.32
CA TYR A 88 3.63 -11.34 -7.92
C TYR A 88 3.64 -11.47 -9.43
N ALA A 89 2.67 -10.83 -10.10
CA ALA A 89 2.68 -10.71 -11.54
C ALA A 89 3.87 -9.83 -11.95
N GLY A 90 4.85 -10.41 -12.65
CA GLY A 90 6.02 -9.67 -13.09
C GLY A 90 7.28 -9.81 -12.24
N THR A 91 7.39 -10.82 -11.36
CA THR A 91 8.73 -11.29 -10.94
C THR A 91 9.43 -12.04 -12.08
N ALA A 92 9.68 -11.35 -13.20
CA ALA A 92 11.07 -11.32 -13.59
C ALA A 92 11.73 -10.61 -12.40
N ALA A 93 12.59 -11.30 -11.65
CA ALA A 93 13.45 -10.62 -10.68
C ALA A 93 13.91 -9.33 -11.35
N TYR A 94 13.74 -8.17 -10.70
CA TYR A 94 14.22 -6.92 -11.25
C TYR A 94 15.68 -7.14 -11.69
N THR A 95 15.91 -7.27 -12.99
CA THR A 95 17.23 -7.42 -13.60
C THR A 95 17.83 -6.04 -13.87
N GLY A 96 17.45 -5.05 -13.06
CA GLY A 96 18.23 -3.83 -12.96
C GLY A 96 19.41 -4.06 -12.02
N PRO A 97 20.40 -3.17 -12.04
CA PRO A 97 21.51 -3.24 -11.10
C PRO A 97 20.97 -3.31 -9.67
N ASP A 98 21.61 -4.10 -8.81
CA ASP A 98 21.29 -4.16 -7.39
C ASP A 98 21.13 -2.74 -6.85
N LEU A 99 20.12 -2.54 -5.99
CA LEU A 99 19.99 -1.26 -5.32
C LEU A 99 21.31 -0.97 -4.57
N PRO A 100 21.84 0.26 -4.64
CA PRO A 100 22.96 0.63 -3.80
C PRO A 100 22.63 0.36 -2.34
N GLU A 101 23.64 -0.03 -1.56
CA GLU A 101 23.47 -0.53 -0.18
C GLU A 101 22.66 0.46 0.68
N GLU A 102 22.85 1.76 0.47
CA GLU A 102 22.11 2.81 1.16
C GLU A 102 20.61 2.78 0.82
N ALA A 103 20.26 2.57 -0.45
CA ALA A 103 18.86 2.47 -0.87
C ALA A 103 18.21 1.17 -0.39
N LEU A 104 18.98 0.08 -0.33
CA LEU A 104 18.53 -1.19 0.23
C LEU A 104 18.29 -1.07 1.75
N ALA A 105 19.21 -0.44 2.48
CA ALA A 105 19.08 -0.18 3.92
C ALA A 105 17.86 0.69 4.20
N LEU A 106 17.63 1.73 3.39
CA LEU A 106 16.45 2.57 3.49
C LEU A 106 15.16 1.79 3.22
N ALA A 107 15.13 0.94 2.18
CA ALA A 107 13.97 0.11 1.86
C ALA A 107 13.63 -0.87 3.00
N LYS A 108 14.65 -1.49 3.61
CA LYS A 108 14.49 -2.37 4.78
C LYS A 108 13.98 -1.60 5.99
N ALA A 109 14.56 -0.44 6.31
CA ALA A 109 14.12 0.42 7.40
C ALA A 109 12.68 0.91 7.18
N TRP A 110 12.33 1.24 5.94
CA TRP A 110 10.98 1.61 5.52
C TRP A 110 9.98 0.49 5.75
N ALA A 111 10.29 -0.72 5.29
CA ALA A 111 9.42 -1.88 5.44
C ALA A 111 9.16 -2.24 6.92
N ALA A 112 10.16 -2.03 7.78
CA ALA A 112 10.07 -2.26 9.22
C ALA A 112 9.21 -1.22 9.97
N LEU A 113 8.95 -0.04 9.38
CA LEU A 113 8.14 0.99 10.03
C LEU A 113 6.66 0.58 10.14
N PRO A 114 5.99 0.86 11.28
CA PRO A 114 4.54 0.80 11.37
C PRO A 114 3.84 1.67 10.31
N ARG A 115 2.70 1.21 9.79
CA ARG A 115 1.99 1.89 8.69
C ARG A 115 1.63 3.35 8.98
N TYR A 116 1.30 3.66 10.23
CA TYR A 116 0.95 5.02 10.63
C TYR A 116 2.12 6.02 10.47
N TYR A 117 3.37 5.55 10.51
CA TYR A 117 4.54 6.36 10.17
C TYR A 117 4.88 6.33 8.67
N ARG A 118 4.56 5.24 7.97
CA ARG A 118 4.77 5.14 6.52
C ARG A 118 3.86 6.06 5.72
N GLU A 119 2.59 6.22 6.09
CA GLU A 119 1.65 7.01 5.27
C GLU A 119 2.01 8.50 5.14
N PRO A 120 2.36 9.22 6.22
CA PRO A 120 2.81 10.62 6.11
C PRO A 120 4.05 10.76 5.23
N ILE A 121 5.05 9.89 5.42
CA ILE A 121 6.30 9.95 4.66
C ILE A 121 6.06 9.60 3.19
N ARG A 122 5.21 8.61 2.90
CA ARG A 122 4.86 8.22 1.51
C ARG A 122 4.18 9.37 0.79
N SER A 123 3.24 10.04 1.45
CA SER A 123 2.58 11.24 0.93
C SER A 123 3.60 12.33 0.62
N TRP A 124 4.54 12.58 1.54
CA TRP A 124 5.58 13.59 1.36
C TRP A 124 6.54 13.27 0.21
N VAL A 125 6.97 12.01 0.08
CA VAL A 125 7.80 11.55 -1.04
C VAL A 125 7.09 11.69 -2.39
N ILE A 126 5.80 11.34 -2.47
CA ILE A 126 5.01 11.53 -3.69
C ILE A 126 4.90 13.02 -4.03
N MET A 127 4.61 13.87 -3.04
CA MET A 127 4.51 15.32 -3.25
C MET A 127 5.85 15.92 -3.68
N ALA A 128 6.97 15.50 -3.08
CA ALA A 128 8.30 15.91 -3.50
C ALA A 128 8.63 15.45 -4.92
N SER A 129 8.28 14.21 -5.29
CA SER A 129 8.49 13.67 -6.64
C SER A 129 7.67 14.42 -7.70
N ILE A 130 6.45 14.84 -7.35
CA ILE A 130 5.60 15.67 -8.21
C ILE A 130 6.23 17.07 -8.33
N HIS A 131 6.66 17.65 -7.22
CA HIS A 131 7.30 18.96 -7.18
C HIS A 131 8.59 19.00 -8.01
N ASP A 132 9.45 17.99 -7.89
CA ASP A 132 10.72 17.91 -8.63
C ASP A 132 10.52 17.76 -10.14
N ASN A 133 9.43 17.11 -10.56
CA ASN A 133 9.08 16.93 -11.98
C ASN A 133 8.22 18.05 -12.58
N LEU A 134 7.84 19.08 -11.80
CA LEU A 134 7.16 20.26 -12.33
C LEU A 134 8.17 21.19 -13.04
N PRO A 135 7.78 21.90 -14.11
CA PRO A 135 8.58 22.99 -14.66
C PRO A 135 8.72 24.11 -13.62
N ASP A 136 9.85 24.81 -13.59
CA ASP A 136 10.17 25.80 -12.54
C ASP A 136 9.11 26.91 -12.40
N GLU A 137 8.43 27.25 -13.50
CA GLU A 137 7.32 28.20 -13.55
C GLU A 137 6.09 27.75 -12.73
N ALA A 138 5.90 26.44 -12.57
CA ALA A 138 4.82 25.81 -11.82
C ALA A 138 5.22 25.45 -10.37
N LYS A 139 6.50 25.56 -10.00
CA LYS A 139 7.00 25.43 -8.63
C LYS A 139 6.77 26.72 -7.81
N GLN A 140 5.60 27.35 -7.97
CA GLN A 140 5.23 28.51 -7.17
C GLN A 140 4.61 28.03 -5.86
N LEU A 141 5.21 28.46 -4.76
CA LEU A 141 4.62 28.28 -3.44
C LEU A 141 3.26 28.98 -3.41
N PRO A 142 2.22 28.37 -2.80
CA PRO A 142 0.96 29.06 -2.61
C PRO A 142 1.18 30.37 -1.83
N PRO A 143 0.37 31.42 -2.07
CA PRO A 143 0.60 32.76 -1.50
C PRO A 143 0.63 32.78 0.04
N SER A 144 0.04 31.78 0.70
CA SER A 144 0.12 31.59 2.15
C SER A 144 1.53 31.22 2.67
N ALA A 145 2.41 30.72 1.79
CA ALA A 145 3.77 30.30 2.13
C ALA A 145 4.85 31.34 1.76
N GLU A 146 4.50 32.46 1.10
CA GLU A 146 5.44 33.55 0.79
C GLU A 146 6.08 34.17 2.04
N LEU A 147 5.37 34.14 3.18
CA LEU A 147 5.88 34.63 4.47
C LEU A 147 7.04 33.78 5.03
N MET A 148 7.16 32.51 4.62
CA MET A 148 8.26 31.63 5.06
C MET A 148 9.58 31.95 4.34
N GLU A 149 9.53 32.38 3.07
CA GLU A 149 10.70 32.82 2.30
C GLU A 149 11.35 34.08 2.90
N ARG A 150 10.54 35.01 3.44
CA ARG A 150 11.05 36.21 4.14
C ARG A 150 11.94 35.89 5.34
N ARG A 151 11.78 34.73 5.97
CA ARG A 151 12.60 34.31 7.12
C ARG A 151 13.97 33.75 6.74
N LYS A 152 14.19 33.40 5.45
CA LYS A 152 15.49 32.89 4.97
C LYS A 152 16.47 33.98 4.54
N ARG A 153 16.05 35.23 4.42
CA ARG A 153 16.98 36.33 4.07
C ARG A 153 17.80 36.71 5.31
N PRO A 154 19.14 36.62 5.26
CA PRO A 154 19.97 37.14 6.34
C PRO A 154 19.71 38.65 6.46
N ARG A 155 19.50 39.12 7.69
CA ARG A 155 19.41 40.56 7.96
C ARG A 155 20.77 41.17 7.58
N LEU A 156 20.77 42.07 6.60
CA LEU A 156 21.93 42.91 6.33
C LEU A 156 22.19 43.75 7.59
N PRO A 157 23.46 43.86 8.05
CA PRO A 157 23.79 44.77 9.13
C PRO A 157 23.61 46.22 8.64
N ASP A 158 22.89 47.01 9.43
CA ASP A 158 22.72 48.44 9.19
C ASP A 158 24.09 49.14 9.21
N ALA A 159 24.34 49.99 8.21
CA ALA A 159 25.52 50.83 8.07
C ALA A 159 25.42 52.11 8.90
#